data_AF-A0A7V2PJR0-F1
#
_entry.id   AF-A0A7V2PJR0-F1
#
_cell.length_a   1.000
_cell.length_b   1.000
_cell.length_c   1.000
_cell.angle_alpha   90.00
_cell.angle_beta   90.00
_cell.angle_gamma   90.00
#
_symmetry.space_group_name_H-M   'P 1'
#
loop_
_entity.id
_entity.type
_entity.pdbx_description
1 polymer ?
#
loop_
_entity_poly.entity_id
_entity_poly.type
_entity_poly.pdbx_seq_one_letter_code
_entity_poly.pdbx_strand_id
1 'polypeptide(L)'
;MALVPLIQPPIMRLLTTKKERTIHMAYSERKISRRTRVLFPLLVTVVVGALAPMAIPLIGSLMLGNLMRESGVVQRLTGAAENEIANVVTLFLGLAIGSTMVANAFLRTETLLILMLGILAFGLDTAAGLVFAKFLNWIGRGGLNPLLGAAGISAFPMAARTVQMVALDEDYTNFLLMHAMGANTAGQIASVVAGGVLLALLSAG
;
A
#
# COMPACT_ATOMS: atom_id res chain seq x y z
N MET A 1 -5.70 2.16 -9.82
CA MET A 1 -5.59 2.75 -8.47
C MET A 1 -6.74 3.72 -8.15
N ALA A 2 -7.10 4.67 -9.02
CA ALA A 2 -8.20 5.62 -8.74
C ALA A 2 -9.59 4.98 -8.56
N LEU A 3 -9.79 3.73 -9.02
CA LEU A 3 -11.04 2.98 -8.84
C LEU A 3 -11.19 2.34 -7.44
N VAL A 4 -10.17 2.45 -6.57
CA VAL A 4 -10.20 1.88 -5.22
C VAL A 4 -11.45 2.32 -4.41
N PRO A 5 -11.83 3.61 -4.37
CA PRO A 5 -13.04 4.05 -3.68
C PRO A 5 -14.34 3.52 -4.28
N LEU A 6 -14.33 3.02 -5.52
CA LEU A 6 -15.50 2.42 -6.16
C LEU A 6 -15.57 0.92 -5.90
N ILE A 7 -14.43 0.23 -5.98
CA ILE A 7 -14.35 -1.24 -5.90
C ILE A 7 -14.38 -1.73 -4.45
N GLN A 8 -13.68 -1.05 -3.53
CA GLN A 8 -13.51 -1.52 -2.15
C GLN A 8 -14.80 -1.49 -1.31
N PRO A 9 -15.59 -0.40 -1.28
CA PRO A 9 -16.74 -0.32 -0.37
C PRO A 9 -17.79 -1.42 -0.55
N PRO A 10 -18.18 -1.82 -1.78
CA PRO A 10 -19.07 -2.95 -1.98
C PRO A 10 -18.55 -4.26 -1.37
N ILE A 11 -17.25 -4.54 -1.53
CA ILE A 11 -16.61 -5.75 -1.01
C ILE A 11 -16.53 -5.71 0.52
N MET A 12 -16.18 -4.56 1.09
CA MET A 12 -16.20 -4.34 2.54
C MET A 12 -17.59 -4.62 3.12
N ARG A 13 -18.64 -4.07 2.50
CA ARG A 13 -20.04 -4.26 2.94
C ARG A 13 -20.51 -5.71 2.78
N LEU A 14 -20.04 -6.40 1.74
CA LEU A 14 -20.41 -7.80 1.50
C LEU A 14 -19.74 -8.77 2.47
N LEU A 15 -18.45 -8.57 2.76
CA LEU A 15 -17.66 -9.51 3.55
C LEU A 15 -17.62 -9.18 5.04
N THR A 16 -18.00 -7.98 5.46
CA THR A 16 -18.01 -7.57 6.88
C THR A 16 -19.40 -7.21 7.37
N THR A 17 -19.67 -7.54 8.63
CA THR A 17 -20.93 -7.21 9.31
C THR A 17 -20.87 -5.80 9.88
N LYS A 18 -22.03 -5.18 10.14
CA LYS A 18 -22.08 -3.87 10.81
C LYS A 18 -21.36 -3.89 12.17
N LYS A 19 -21.58 -4.94 12.96
CA LYS A 19 -20.92 -5.13 14.27
C LYS A 19 -19.39 -5.14 14.17
N GLU A 20 -18.83 -5.72 13.12
CA GLU A 20 -17.38 -5.72 12.88
C GLU A 20 -16.88 -4.35 12.46
N ARG A 21 -17.64 -3.64 11.62
CA ARG A 21 -17.27 -2.31 11.10
C ARG A 21 -17.31 -1.22 12.18
N THR A 22 -18.13 -1.39 13.21
CA THR A 22 -18.22 -0.48 14.37
C THR A 22 -17.27 -0.86 15.51
N ILE A 23 -16.27 -1.73 15.28
CA ILE A 23 -15.23 -1.99 16.29
C ILE A 23 -14.34 -0.74 16.39
N HIS A 24 -14.33 -0.11 17.57
CA HIS A 24 -13.39 0.95 17.89
C HIS A 24 -12.01 0.38 18.20
N MET A 25 -10.99 1.00 17.62
CA MET A 25 -9.61 0.64 17.88
C MET A 25 -8.98 1.68 18.80
N ALA A 26 -8.36 1.22 19.88
CA ALA A 26 -7.64 2.09 20.79
C ALA A 26 -6.52 2.80 20.00
N TYR A 27 -6.57 4.13 19.97
CA TYR A 27 -5.48 4.92 19.45
C TYR A 27 -4.44 5.09 20.57
N SER A 28 -3.20 4.72 20.28
CA SER A 28 -2.10 4.88 21.22
C SER A 28 -1.05 5.78 20.59
N GLU A 29 -0.94 7.01 21.08
CA GLU A 29 0.17 7.92 20.77
C GLU A 29 1.43 7.47 21.48
N ARG A 30 2.00 6.33 21.07
CA ARG A 30 3.36 5.99 21.51
C ARG A 30 4.33 6.91 20.80
N LYS A 31 5.05 7.74 21.56
CA LYS A 31 6.18 8.50 21.04
C LYS A 31 7.26 7.53 20.56
N ILE A 32 7.37 7.37 19.23
CA ILE A 32 8.41 6.55 18.63
C ILE A 32 9.73 7.32 18.69
N SER A 33 10.75 6.67 19.26
CA SER A 33 12.09 7.25 19.38
C SER A 33 12.68 7.59 18.01
N ARG A 34 13.49 8.65 17.94
CA ARG A 34 14.20 9.02 16.69
C ARG A 34 15.10 7.88 16.20
N ARG A 35 15.75 7.15 17.14
CA ARG A 35 16.58 6.00 16.81
C ARG A 35 15.79 4.91 16.08
N THR A 36 14.59 4.60 16.55
CA THR A 36 13.73 3.59 15.91
C THR A 36 13.33 4.02 14.49
N ARG A 37 12.97 5.29 14.29
CA ARG A 37 12.57 5.81 12.97
C ARG A 37 13.71 5.81 11.95
N VAL A 38 14.93 6.12 12.38
CA VAL A 38 16.13 6.09 11.51
C VAL A 38 16.61 4.66 11.24
N LEU A 39 16.53 3.76 12.23
CA LEU A 39 16.95 2.36 12.05
C LEU A 39 15.96 1.55 11.20
N PHE A 40 14.68 1.88 11.22
CA PHE A 40 13.65 1.18 10.44
C PHE A 40 14.01 1.00 8.96
N PRO A 41 14.30 2.06 8.18
CA PRO A 41 14.63 1.91 6.76
C PRO A 41 15.90 1.09 6.51
N LEU A 42 16.90 1.18 7.39
CA LEU A 42 18.13 0.39 7.30
C LEU A 42 17.86 -1.10 7.53
N LEU A 43 17.12 -1.42 8.58
CA LEU A 43 16.78 -2.80 8.92
C LEU A 43 15.89 -3.44 7.85
N VAL A 44 14.87 -2.72 7.36
CA VAL A 44 14.00 -3.21 6.28
C VAL A 44 14.82 -3.49 5.02
N THR A 45 15.73 -2.59 4.65
CA THR A 45 16.59 -2.78 3.46
C THR A 45 17.48 -4.03 3.60
N VAL A 46 18.10 -4.23 4.76
CA VAL A 46 18.96 -5.39 5.02
C VAL A 46 18.16 -6.70 5.03
N VAL A 47 17.02 -6.74 5.73
CA VAL A 47 16.18 -7.93 5.83
C VAL A 47 15.61 -8.31 4.46
N VAL A 48 15.03 -7.34 3.73
CA VAL A 48 14.49 -7.60 2.40
C VAL A 48 15.61 -7.97 1.42
N GLY A 49 16.77 -7.30 1.49
CA GLY A 49 17.90 -7.62 0.63
C GLY A 49 18.48 -9.01 0.86
N ALA A 50 18.46 -9.51 2.10
CA ALA A 50 18.87 -10.88 2.42
C ALA A 50 17.87 -11.93 1.92
N LEU A 51 16.56 -11.62 1.95
CA LEU A 51 15.51 -12.55 1.53
C LEU A 51 15.27 -12.55 0.02
N ALA A 52 15.35 -11.39 -0.62
CA ALA A 52 15.05 -11.18 -2.03
C ALA A 52 16.01 -10.12 -2.61
N PRO A 53 17.25 -10.51 -3.01
CA PRO A 53 18.25 -9.57 -3.49
C PRO A 53 17.78 -8.74 -4.71
N MET A 54 16.96 -9.32 -5.57
CA MET A 54 16.37 -8.65 -6.74
C MET A 54 15.39 -7.53 -6.36
N ALA A 55 14.88 -7.52 -5.12
CA ALA A 55 14.05 -6.44 -4.60
C ALA A 55 14.87 -5.22 -4.14
N ILE A 56 16.19 -5.35 -3.96
CA ILE A 56 17.06 -4.30 -3.39
C ILE A 56 16.91 -2.95 -4.10
N PRO A 57 16.92 -2.85 -5.44
CA PRO A 57 16.80 -1.55 -6.11
C PRO A 57 15.47 -0.84 -5.79
N LEU A 58 14.39 -1.61 -5.66
CA LEU A 58 13.06 -1.07 -5.38
C LEU A 58 12.89 -0.73 -3.90
N ILE A 59 13.21 -1.64 -2.99
CA ILE A 59 13.08 -1.37 -1.55
C ILE A 59 14.09 -0.35 -1.06
N GLY A 60 15.31 -0.37 -1.61
CA GLY A 60 16.39 0.53 -1.25
C GLY A 60 16.09 1.96 -1.63
N SER A 61 15.52 2.21 -2.82
CA SER A 61 15.09 3.57 -3.21
C SER A 61 13.95 4.09 -2.34
N LEU A 62 12.96 3.25 -2.01
CA LEU A 62 11.88 3.60 -1.08
C LEU A 62 12.41 3.92 0.33
N MET A 63 13.29 3.07 0.87
CA MET A 63 13.86 3.23 2.20
C MET A 63 14.88 4.37 2.27
N LEU A 64 15.56 4.70 1.17
CA LEU A 64 16.41 5.89 1.07
C LEU A 64 15.57 7.16 1.22
N GLY A 65 14.41 7.25 0.54
CA GLY A 65 13.46 8.34 0.74
C GLY A 65 13.03 8.48 2.20
N ASN A 66 12.69 7.37 2.84
CA ASN A 66 12.33 7.32 4.25
C ASN A 66 13.49 7.78 5.16
N LEU A 67 14.72 7.32 4.90
CA LEU A 67 15.91 7.71 5.66
C LEU A 67 16.23 9.20 5.50
N MET A 68 16.13 9.77 4.29
CA MET A 68 16.32 11.20 4.07
C MET A 68 15.35 12.02 4.91
N ARG A 69 14.07 11.61 4.94
CA ARG A 69 13.01 12.24 5.75
C ARG A 69 13.28 12.14 7.26
N GLU A 70 13.60 10.94 7.77
CA GLU A 70 13.77 10.71 9.21
C GLU A 70 15.14 11.15 9.76
N SER A 71 16.16 11.28 8.90
CA SER A 71 17.50 11.74 9.31
C SER A 71 17.48 13.21 9.77
N GLY A 72 16.67 14.05 9.12
CA GLY A 72 16.55 15.49 9.41
C GLY A 72 17.77 16.34 9.08
N VAL A 73 18.85 15.75 8.53
CA VAL A 73 20.11 16.45 8.23
C VAL A 73 20.28 16.82 6.75
N VAL A 74 19.42 16.27 5.88
CA VAL A 74 19.46 16.48 4.42
C VAL A 74 18.17 17.11 3.89
N GLN A 75 17.61 18.10 4.60
CA GLN A 75 16.31 18.71 4.26
C GLN A 75 16.23 19.22 2.82
N ARG A 76 17.31 19.78 2.27
CA ARG A 76 17.37 20.22 0.87
C ARG A 76 17.21 19.06 -0.12
N LEU A 77 17.79 17.89 0.19
CA LEU A 77 17.65 16.70 -0.64
C LEU A 77 16.25 16.10 -0.48
N THR A 78 15.73 16.01 0.74
CA THR A 78 14.35 15.54 0.99
C THR A 78 13.34 16.39 0.22
N GLY A 79 13.43 17.72 0.32
CA GLY A 79 12.53 18.64 -0.37
C GLY A 79 12.65 18.54 -1.90
N ALA A 80 13.87 18.45 -2.44
CA ALA A 80 14.08 18.25 -3.87
C ALA A 80 13.55 16.89 -4.36
N ALA A 81 13.73 15.83 -3.56
CA ALA A 81 13.27 14.48 -3.90
C ALA A 81 11.73 14.36 -3.89
N GLU A 82 11.06 14.90 -2.87
CA GLU A 82 9.60 14.81 -2.71
C GLU A 82 8.82 15.71 -3.69
N ASN A 83 9.44 16.79 -4.19
CA ASN A 83 8.79 17.76 -5.08
C ASN A 83 9.40 17.72 -6.49
N GLU A 84 10.51 18.44 -6.71
CA GLU A 84 10.98 18.72 -8.08
C GLU A 84 11.43 17.47 -8.83
N ILE A 85 12.22 16.61 -8.20
CA ILE A 85 12.69 15.38 -8.82
C ILE A 85 11.51 14.44 -9.07
N ALA A 86 10.62 14.25 -8.10
CA ALA A 86 9.43 13.42 -8.27
C ALA A 86 8.54 13.93 -9.42
N ASN A 87 8.28 15.25 -9.49
CA ASN A 87 7.45 15.86 -10.53
C ASN A 87 8.07 15.71 -11.93
N VAL A 88 9.37 15.97 -12.07
CA VAL A 88 10.08 15.86 -13.35
C VAL A 88 10.15 14.40 -13.82
N VAL A 89 10.52 13.47 -12.92
CA VAL A 89 10.58 12.04 -13.27
C VAL A 89 9.18 11.51 -13.60
N THR A 90 8.14 11.93 -12.89
CA THR A 90 6.76 11.54 -13.18
C THR A 90 6.31 12.04 -14.55
N LEU A 91 6.65 13.28 -14.91
CA LEU A 91 6.37 13.83 -16.24
C LEU A 91 7.03 12.98 -17.33
N PHE A 92 8.33 12.71 -17.21
CA PHE A 92 9.07 11.93 -18.21
C PHE A 92 8.60 10.47 -18.26
N LEU A 93 8.29 9.86 -17.13
CA LEU A 93 7.73 8.51 -17.09
C LEU A 93 6.35 8.46 -17.76
N GLY A 94 5.50 9.47 -17.53
CA GLY A 94 4.21 9.60 -18.17
C GLY A 94 4.32 9.74 -19.70
N LEU A 95 5.26 10.57 -20.17
CA LEU A 95 5.54 10.73 -21.60
C LEU A 95 6.11 9.43 -22.20
N ALA A 96 7.05 8.77 -21.52
CA ALA A 96 7.63 7.51 -21.99
C ALA A 96 6.56 6.42 -22.11
N ILE A 97 5.76 6.20 -21.06
CA ILE A 97 4.66 5.23 -21.08
C ILE A 97 3.64 5.60 -22.17
N GLY A 98 3.21 6.86 -22.24
CA GLY A 98 2.25 7.35 -23.25
C GLY A 98 2.75 7.15 -24.68
N SER A 99 4.06 7.36 -24.93
CA SER A 99 4.67 7.16 -26.25
C SER A 99 4.63 5.71 -26.73
N THR A 100 4.55 4.74 -25.80
CA THR A 100 4.44 3.30 -26.12
C THR A 100 2.99 2.84 -26.36
N MET A 101 1.99 3.68 -26.09
CA MET A 101 0.56 3.37 -26.32
C MET A 101 0.15 3.53 -27.78
N VAL A 102 0.87 2.91 -28.70
CA VAL A 102 0.53 2.89 -30.13
C VAL A 102 -0.70 2.00 -30.37
N ALA A 103 -1.58 2.39 -31.30
CA ALA A 103 -2.85 1.70 -31.56
C ALA A 103 -2.69 0.18 -31.74
N ASN A 104 -1.68 -0.25 -32.49
CA ASN A 104 -1.42 -1.67 -32.77
C ASN A 104 -0.93 -2.47 -31.57
N ALA A 105 -0.40 -1.81 -30.52
CA ALA A 105 -0.01 -2.46 -29.28
C ALA A 105 -1.14 -2.39 -28.23
N PHE A 106 -1.91 -1.31 -28.23
CA PHE A 106 -2.95 -1.07 -27.23
C PHE A 106 -4.31 -1.71 -27.57
N LEU A 107 -4.77 -1.63 -28.82
CA LEU A 107 -6.06 -2.17 -29.27
C LEU A 107 -5.96 -3.68 -29.55
N ARG A 108 -5.60 -4.41 -28.50
CA ARG A 108 -5.39 -5.85 -28.49
C ARG A 108 -6.29 -6.50 -27.46
N THR A 109 -6.74 -7.72 -27.75
CA THR A 109 -7.53 -8.52 -26.81
C THR A 109 -6.76 -8.78 -25.52
N GLU A 110 -5.43 -8.92 -25.61
CA GLU A 110 -4.53 -9.05 -24.48
C GLU A 110 -4.59 -7.84 -23.54
N THR A 111 -4.64 -6.62 -24.09
CA THR A 111 -4.78 -5.40 -23.28
C THR A 111 -6.10 -5.39 -22.52
N LEU A 112 -7.19 -5.81 -23.16
CA LEU A 112 -8.49 -5.93 -22.51
C LEU A 112 -8.45 -6.96 -21.36
N LEU A 113 -7.79 -8.10 -21.58
CA LEU A 113 -7.58 -9.12 -20.54
C LEU A 113 -6.78 -8.56 -19.36
N ILE A 114 -5.72 -7.79 -19.60
CA ILE A 114 -4.93 -7.15 -18.54
C ILE A 114 -5.80 -6.20 -17.71
N LEU A 115 -6.64 -5.38 -18.35
CA LEU A 115 -7.54 -4.46 -17.65
C LEU A 115 -8.56 -5.21 -16.76
N MET A 116 -9.17 -6.27 -17.29
CA MET A 116 -10.12 -7.10 -16.56
C MET A 116 -9.47 -7.83 -15.39
N LEU A 117 -8.30 -8.44 -15.62
CA LEU A 117 -7.51 -9.09 -14.57
C LEU A 117 -7.10 -8.09 -13.49
N GLY A 118 -6.78 -6.84 -13.85
CA GLY A 118 -6.48 -5.78 -12.89
C GLY A 118 -7.65 -5.47 -11.95
N ILE A 119 -8.88 -5.37 -12.49
CA ILE A 119 -10.09 -5.14 -11.68
C ILE A 119 -10.33 -6.34 -10.74
N LEU A 120 -10.22 -7.56 -11.26
CA LEU A 120 -10.38 -8.77 -10.45
C LEU A 120 -9.30 -8.88 -9.37
N ALA A 121 -8.05 -8.55 -9.69
CA ALA A 121 -6.94 -8.56 -8.75
C ALA A 121 -7.20 -7.59 -7.57
N PHE A 122 -7.67 -6.37 -7.85
CA PHE A 122 -8.03 -5.42 -6.78
C PHE A 122 -9.19 -5.94 -5.90
N GLY A 123 -10.18 -6.59 -6.51
CA GLY A 123 -11.28 -7.19 -5.77
C GLY A 123 -10.82 -8.32 -4.85
N LEU A 124 -9.99 -9.23 -5.37
CA LEU A 124 -9.43 -10.35 -4.62
C LEU A 124 -8.47 -9.88 -3.51
N ASP A 125 -7.63 -8.88 -3.78
CA ASP A 125 -6.73 -8.29 -2.78
C ASP A 125 -7.52 -7.70 -1.60
N THR A 126 -8.60 -6.96 -1.91
CA THR A 126 -9.50 -6.41 -0.88
C THR A 126 -10.15 -7.54 -0.07
N ALA A 127 -10.69 -8.55 -0.74
CA ALA A 127 -11.35 -9.68 -0.09
C ALA A 127 -10.39 -10.48 0.79
N ALA A 128 -9.20 -10.80 0.28
CA ALA A 128 -8.16 -11.52 1.00
C ALA A 128 -7.69 -10.73 2.24
N GLY A 129 -7.47 -9.42 2.10
CA GLY A 129 -7.13 -8.55 3.22
C GLY A 129 -8.19 -8.54 4.32
N LEU A 130 -9.47 -8.42 3.96
CA LEU A 130 -10.58 -8.47 4.92
C LEU A 130 -10.68 -9.82 5.64
N VAL A 131 -10.56 -10.92 4.90
CA VAL A 131 -10.59 -12.29 5.46
C VAL A 131 -9.40 -12.50 6.40
N PHE A 132 -8.21 -12.04 6.01
CA PHE A 132 -7.03 -12.11 6.86
C PHE A 132 -7.19 -11.26 8.14
N ALA A 133 -7.76 -10.07 8.04
CA ALA A 133 -8.05 -9.24 9.20
C ALA A 133 -9.06 -9.89 10.16
N LYS A 134 -10.10 -10.56 9.64
CA LYS A 134 -11.02 -11.37 10.45
C LYS A 134 -10.32 -12.52 11.15
N PHE A 135 -9.45 -13.21 10.44
CA PHE A 135 -8.64 -14.30 10.99
C PHE A 135 -7.74 -13.80 12.13
N LEU A 136 -7.06 -12.66 11.95
CA LEU A 136 -6.28 -12.02 13.02
C LEU A 136 -7.15 -11.61 14.21
N ASN A 137 -8.34 -11.08 13.95
CA ASN A 137 -9.29 -10.71 15.01
C ASN A 137 -9.76 -11.94 15.81
N TRP A 138 -9.93 -13.09 15.14
CA TRP A 138 -10.30 -14.34 15.79
C TRP A 138 -9.17 -14.90 16.67
N ILE A 139 -7.92 -14.91 16.19
CA ILE A 139 -6.75 -15.34 16.98
C ILE A 139 -6.48 -14.39 18.15
N GLY A 140 -6.57 -13.07 17.90
CA GLY A 140 -6.27 -12.02 18.85
C GLY A 140 -7.32 -11.80 19.95
N ARG A 141 -8.39 -12.62 19.97
CA ARG A 141 -9.54 -12.49 20.89
C ARG A 141 -10.29 -11.16 20.76
N GLY A 142 -10.32 -10.57 19.57
CA GLY A 142 -11.06 -9.34 19.28
C GLY A 142 -10.21 -8.07 19.24
N GLY A 143 -10.88 -6.94 19.01
CA GLY A 143 -10.29 -5.60 19.08
C GLY A 143 -9.64 -5.07 17.79
N LEU A 144 -9.56 -5.88 16.72
CA LEU A 144 -9.12 -5.43 15.41
C LEU A 144 -10.32 -5.21 14.50
N ASN A 145 -10.46 -3.99 13.96
CA ASN A 145 -11.50 -3.70 12.99
C ASN A 145 -11.14 -4.34 11.62
N PRO A 146 -11.95 -5.28 11.09
CA PRO A 146 -11.62 -5.96 9.84
C PRO A 146 -11.44 -5.03 8.64
N LEU A 147 -12.02 -3.82 8.66
CA LEU A 147 -11.85 -2.84 7.59
C LEU A 147 -10.38 -2.49 7.34
N LEU A 148 -9.50 -2.59 8.36
CA LEU A 148 -8.06 -2.42 8.18
C LEU A 148 -7.44 -3.37 7.15
N GLY A 149 -8.03 -4.56 6.98
CA GLY A 149 -7.57 -5.53 5.99
C GLY A 149 -7.64 -4.98 4.57
N ALA A 150 -8.69 -4.22 4.26
CA ALA A 150 -8.83 -3.58 2.95
C ALA A 150 -7.89 -2.36 2.77
N ALA A 151 -7.36 -1.79 3.86
CA ALA A 151 -6.32 -0.78 3.77
C ALA A 151 -4.96 -1.36 3.33
N GLY A 152 -4.77 -2.69 3.38
CA GLY A 152 -3.53 -3.37 3.01
C GLY A 152 -3.14 -3.29 1.54
N ILE A 153 -4.01 -2.76 0.67
CA ILE A 153 -3.69 -2.54 -0.74
C ILE A 153 -2.72 -1.37 -0.87
N SER A 154 -1.74 -1.46 -1.78
CA SER A 154 -0.69 -0.46 -2.02
C SER A 154 -1.17 0.87 -2.67
N ALA A 155 -2.45 1.23 -2.53
CA ALA A 155 -3.03 2.48 -3.02
C ALA A 155 -2.95 3.60 -1.97
N PHE A 156 -1.74 4.08 -1.71
CA PHE A 156 -1.48 5.12 -0.70
C PHE A 156 -1.85 6.54 -1.20
N PRO A 157 -2.46 7.41 -0.37
CA PRO A 157 -3.13 7.15 0.91
C PRO A 157 -4.64 6.82 0.73
N MET A 158 -5.09 6.55 -0.50
CA MET A 158 -6.51 6.43 -0.84
C MET A 158 -7.19 5.23 -0.19
N ALA A 159 -6.54 4.05 -0.13
CA ALA A 159 -7.15 2.88 0.51
C ALA A 159 -7.45 3.15 2.00
N ALA A 160 -6.51 3.75 2.73
CA ALA A 160 -6.74 4.16 4.12
C ALA A 160 -7.87 5.20 4.26
N ARG A 161 -8.00 6.14 3.31
CA ARG A 161 -9.12 7.10 3.29
C ARG A 161 -10.45 6.44 2.96
N THR A 162 -10.49 5.46 2.07
CA THR A 162 -11.70 4.68 1.75
C THR A 162 -12.15 3.87 2.96
N VAL A 163 -11.22 3.27 3.70
CA VAL A 163 -11.50 2.61 4.98
C VAL A 163 -12.12 3.57 5.99
N GLN A 164 -11.51 4.76 6.15
CA GLN A 164 -12.05 5.79 7.04
C GLN A 164 -13.46 6.24 6.63
N MET A 165 -13.70 6.42 5.32
CA MET A 165 -15.01 6.81 4.79
C MET A 165 -16.07 5.77 5.16
N VAL A 166 -15.82 4.49 4.88
CA VAL A 166 -16.75 3.40 5.17
C VAL A 166 -16.96 3.20 6.67
N ALA A 167 -15.95 3.49 7.50
CA ALA A 167 -16.10 3.46 8.95
C ALA A 167 -17.02 4.58 9.46
N LEU A 168 -16.85 5.81 8.95
CA LEU A 168 -17.69 6.96 9.32
C LEU A 168 -19.14 6.84 8.83
N ASP A 169 -19.37 6.16 7.71
CA ASP A 169 -20.72 5.84 7.23
C ASP A 169 -21.50 4.97 8.23
N GLU A 170 -20.82 4.12 9.01
CA GLU A 170 -21.44 3.23 9.99
C GLU A 170 -21.44 3.82 11.40
N ASP A 171 -20.39 4.59 11.76
CA ASP A 171 -20.24 5.27 13.04
C ASP A 171 -19.34 6.52 12.90
N TYR A 172 -19.93 7.70 13.06
CA TYR A 172 -19.27 9.01 12.95
C TYR A 172 -18.15 9.25 13.97
N THR A 173 -18.06 8.45 15.03
CA THR A 173 -17.02 8.55 16.06
C THR A 173 -15.88 7.55 15.87
N ASN A 174 -15.99 6.66 14.88
CA ASN A 174 -14.99 5.62 14.63
C ASN A 174 -13.89 6.10 13.67
N PHE A 175 -12.78 6.58 14.22
CA PHE A 175 -11.61 7.04 13.45
C PHE A 175 -10.58 5.93 13.30
N LEU A 176 -10.48 5.37 12.09
CA LEU A 176 -9.55 4.31 11.73
C LEU A 176 -8.36 4.80 10.86
N LEU A 177 -8.38 6.04 10.38
CA LEU A 177 -7.40 6.53 9.39
C LEU A 177 -5.96 6.29 9.83
N MET A 178 -5.60 6.62 11.08
CA MET A 178 -4.22 6.45 11.55
C MET A 178 -3.79 4.99 11.63
N HIS A 179 -4.68 4.08 12.05
CA HIS A 179 -4.43 2.64 12.04
C HIS A 179 -4.35 2.10 10.60
N ALA A 180 -5.25 2.55 9.72
CA ALA A 180 -5.33 2.15 8.32
C ALA A 180 -4.10 2.58 7.52
N MET A 181 -3.52 3.74 7.83
CA MET A 181 -2.27 4.20 7.22
C MET A 181 -1.12 3.22 7.50
N GLY A 182 -1.06 2.62 8.69
CA GLY A 182 -0.06 1.59 9.01
C GLY A 182 -0.20 0.35 8.13
N ALA A 183 -1.42 -0.17 7.98
CA ALA A 183 -1.71 -1.28 7.08
C ALA A 183 -1.40 -0.93 5.62
N ASN A 184 -1.73 0.29 5.18
CA ASN A 184 -1.48 0.75 3.82
C ASN A 184 0.01 0.88 3.50
N THR A 185 0.81 1.37 4.44
CA THR A 185 2.28 1.42 4.31
C THR A 185 2.87 0.02 4.27
N ALA A 186 2.39 -0.92 5.10
CA ALA A 186 2.82 -2.31 5.06
C ALA A 186 2.52 -2.96 3.69
N GLY A 187 1.33 -2.68 3.13
CA GLY A 187 0.94 -3.09 1.78
C GLY A 187 1.90 -2.61 0.69
N GLN A 188 2.30 -1.34 0.74
CA GLN A 188 3.25 -0.76 -0.21
C GLN A 188 4.63 -1.45 -0.14
N ILE A 189 5.14 -1.71 1.07
CA ILE A 189 6.39 -2.45 1.26
C ILE A 189 6.24 -3.89 0.74
N ALA A 190 5.14 -4.57 1.06
CA ALA A 190 4.89 -5.93 0.62
C ALA A 190 4.80 -6.06 -0.91
N SER A 191 4.16 -5.11 -1.61
CA SER A 191 4.12 -5.10 -3.08
C SER A 191 5.51 -4.99 -3.70
N VAL A 192 6.40 -4.16 -3.12
CA VAL A 192 7.79 -4.05 -3.57
C VAL A 192 8.55 -5.36 -3.42
N VAL A 193 8.38 -6.03 -2.28
CA VAL A 193 9.00 -7.34 -2.01
C VAL A 193 8.47 -8.40 -2.97
N ALA A 194 7.14 -8.49 -3.12
CA ALA A 194 6.50 -9.44 -4.03
C ALA A 194 6.95 -9.24 -5.48
N GLY A 195 7.04 -8.00 -5.94
CA GLY A 195 7.57 -7.66 -7.26
C GLY A 195 9.02 -8.09 -7.43
N GLY A 196 9.87 -7.86 -6.43
CA GLY A 196 11.27 -8.29 -6.46
C GLY A 196 11.44 -9.82 -6.47
N VAL A 197 10.60 -10.55 -5.72
CA VAL A 197 10.58 -12.03 -5.77
C VAL A 197 10.13 -12.51 -7.14
N LEU A 198 9.10 -11.91 -7.72
CA LEU A 198 8.63 -12.28 -9.06
C LEU A 198 9.70 -12.01 -10.12
N LEU A 199 10.42 -10.89 -10.04
CA LEU A 199 11.58 -10.62 -10.90
C LEU A 199 12.67 -11.68 -10.74
N ALA A 200 12.98 -12.10 -9.51
CA ALA A 200 13.95 -13.16 -9.27
C ALA A 200 13.53 -14.47 -9.93
N LEU A 201 12.26 -14.87 -9.78
CA LEU A 201 11.73 -16.09 -10.37
C LEU A 201 11.73 -16.05 -11.91
N LEU A 202 11.41 -14.90 -12.51
CA LEU A 202 11.41 -14.73 -13.96
C LEU A 202 12.82 -14.60 -14.56
N SER A 203 13.78 -14.06 -13.81
CA SER A 203 15.18 -13.95 -14.24
C SER A 203 15.99 -15.23 -14.05
N ALA A 204 15.49 -16.17 -13.24
CA ALA A 204 16.11 -17.46 -12.96
C ALA A 204 15.68 -18.56 -13.95
N GLY A 205 14.70 -18.29 -14.82
CA GLY A 205 14.32 -19.13 -15.97
C GLY A 205 14.88 -18.58 -17.26
#